data_AF-A0A6I3LDE2-F1
#
_entry.id   AF-A0A6I3LDE2-F1
#
_cell.length_a   1.000
_cell.length_b   1.000
_cell.length_c   1.000
_cell.angle_alpha   90.00
_cell.angle_beta   90.00
_cell.angle_gamma   90.00
#
_symmetry.space_group_name_H-M   'P 1'
#
loop_
_entity.id
_entity.type
_entity.pdbx_description
1 polymer ?
#
loop_
_entity_poly.entity_id
_entity_poly.type
_entity_poly.pdbx_seq_one_letter_code
_entity_poly.pdbx_strand_id
1 'polypeptide(L)'
;MKAVLFDLDGTLLNRNESVLHFAERQYNRIIKKTSDISKETYISRFITLDEKGYVWKDKVYQQLVEEFHLAGITWQGLLQDYIEEFPYSCV
;
A
#
# COMPACT_ATOMS: atom_id res chain seq x y z
N MET A 1 -5.47 -17.41 -13.35
CA MET A 1 -5.29 -16.16 -12.57
C MET A 1 -4.61 -15.15 -13.47
N LYS A 2 -5.27 -14.03 -13.78
CA LYS A 2 -4.67 -12.96 -14.59
C LYS A 2 -3.70 -12.19 -13.70
N ALA A 3 -2.42 -12.51 -13.77
CA ALA A 3 -1.38 -11.61 -13.32
C ALA A 3 -1.49 -10.36 -14.19
N VAL A 4 -1.87 -9.23 -13.60
CA VAL A 4 -1.70 -7.94 -14.25
C VAL A 4 -0.19 -7.68 -14.25
N LEU A 5 0.47 -8.16 -15.32
CA LEU A 5 1.80 -7.71 -15.70
C LEU A 5 1.65 -6.24 -16.10
N PHE A 6 2.01 -5.33 -15.20
CA PHE A 6 2.32 -3.98 -15.62
C PHE A 6 3.67 -4.01 -16.33
N ASP A 7 3.62 -3.43 -17.52
CA ASP A 7 4.68 -3.29 -18.51
C ASP A 7 6.01 -2.79 -17.91
N LEU A 8 7.10 -3.41 -18.34
CA LEU A 8 8.47 -3.21 -17.82
C LEU A 8 9.30 -2.35 -18.79
N ASP A 9 8.65 -1.58 -19.65
CA ASP A 9 9.28 -0.62 -20.55
C ASP A 9 9.41 0.75 -19.86
N GLY A 10 10.34 0.82 -18.90
CA GLY A 10 11.05 2.05 -18.54
C GLY A 10 10.25 3.23 -17.97
N THR A 11 9.86 3.17 -16.69
CA THR A 11 9.86 4.32 -15.77
C THR A 11 9.98 3.83 -14.31
N LEU A 12 11.18 3.35 -13.94
CA LEU A 12 11.48 2.92 -12.56
C LEU A 12 11.17 4.02 -11.50
N LEU A 13 11.18 5.29 -11.91
CA LEU A 13 10.83 6.45 -11.08
C LEU A 13 9.32 6.51 -10.79
N ASN A 14 8.48 6.41 -11.82
CA ASN A 14 7.04 6.62 -11.72
C ASN A 14 6.37 5.60 -10.81
N ARG A 15 6.82 4.34 -10.80
CA ARG A 15 6.27 3.32 -9.88
C ARG A 15 6.51 3.68 -8.42
N ASN A 16 7.74 4.05 -8.06
CA ASN A 16 8.08 4.34 -6.66
C ASN A 16 7.34 5.57 -6.16
N GLU A 17 7.26 6.61 -6.98
CA GLU A 17 6.47 7.81 -6.67
C GLU A 17 4.98 7.50 -6.57
N SER A 18 4.43 6.67 -7.46
CA SER A 18 3.03 6.24 -7.40
C SER A 18 2.72 5.45 -6.14
N VAL A 19 3.63 4.58 -5.71
CA VAL A 19 3.51 3.79 -4.47
C VAL A 19 3.57 4.68 -3.24
N LEU A 20 4.51 5.63 -3.19
CA LEU A 20 4.60 6.63 -2.13
C LEU A 20 3.30 7.45 -2.06
N HIS A 21 2.89 8.03 -3.18
CA HIS A 21 1.69 8.85 -3.27
C HIS A 21 0.42 8.07 -2.89
N PHE A 22 0.32 6.81 -3.28
CA PHE A 22 -0.72 5.91 -2.81
C PHE A 22 -0.70 5.70 -1.30
N ALA A 23 0.45 5.34 -0.72
CA ALA A 23 0.56 5.07 0.72
C ALA A 23 0.16 6.30 1.55
N GLU A 24 0.54 7.50 1.09
CA GLU A 24 0.10 8.76 1.70
C GLU A 24 -1.42 8.95 1.68
N ARG A 25 -2.04 8.71 0.52
CA ARG A 25 -3.51 8.83 0.35
C ARG A 25 -4.25 7.81 1.21
N GLN A 26 -3.81 6.54 1.20
CA GLN A 26 -4.40 5.49 2.02
C GLN A 26 -4.29 5.80 3.51
N TYR A 27 -3.14 6.32 3.96
CA TYR A 27 -2.99 6.76 5.34
C TYR A 27 -4.01 7.82 5.73
N ASN A 28 -4.15 8.84 4.88
CA ASN A 28 -5.03 9.98 5.12
C ASN A 28 -6.52 9.61 5.12
N ARG A 29 -6.93 8.61 4.33
CA ARG A 29 -8.33 8.17 4.25
C ARG A 29 -8.70 7.16 5.34
N ILE A 30 -7.81 6.21 5.61
CA ILE A 30 -8.10 5.01 6.40
C ILE A 30 -7.20 4.93 7.63
N ILE A 31 -5.89 4.77 7.45
CA ILE A 31 -4.99 4.29 8.52
C ILE A 31 -5.00 5.19 9.76
N LYS A 32 -5.00 6.51 9.58
CA LYS A 32 -5.03 7.48 10.68
C LYS A 32 -6.25 7.37 11.60
N LYS A 33 -7.31 6.67 11.16
CA LYS A 33 -8.54 6.43 11.92
C LYS A 33 -8.55 5.05 12.59
N THR A 34 -7.61 4.17 12.22
CA THR A 34 -7.57 2.76 12.64
C THR A 34 -6.50 2.48 13.68
N SER A 35 -5.53 3.39 13.87
CA SER A 35 -4.46 3.29 14.86
C SER A 35 -3.78 4.65 15.06
N ASP A 36 -3.09 4.82 16.19
CA ASP A 36 -2.29 6.01 16.54
C ASP A 36 -0.88 6.03 15.89
N ILE A 37 -0.65 5.21 14.86
CA ILE A 37 0.65 5.19 14.17
C ILE A 37 0.83 6.47 13.34
N SER A 38 2.06 6.97 13.26
CA SER A 38 2.36 8.12 12.42
C SER A 38 2.33 7.77 10.93
N LYS A 39 2.17 8.81 10.10
CA LYS A 39 2.20 8.70 8.64
C LYS A 39 3.53 8.12 8.17
N GLU A 40 4.64 8.59 8.74
CA GLU A 40 5.99 8.19 8.40
C GLU A 40 6.23 6.72 8.74
N THR A 41 5.78 6.26 9.92
CA THR A 41 5.89 4.86 10.33
C THR A 41 5.11 3.95 9.39
N TYR A 42 3.87 4.32 9.05
CA TYR A 42 3.05 3.57 8.12
C TYR A 42 3.71 3.44 6.73
N ILE A 43 4.12 4.57 6.14
CA ILE A 43 4.68 4.61 4.79
C ILE A 43 6.01 3.84 4.73
N SER A 44 6.89 4.08 5.71
CA SER A 44 8.18 3.39 5.80
C SER A 44 7.99 1.88 5.87
N ARG A 45 7.05 1.41 6.72
CA ARG A 45 6.79 -0.02 6.85
C ARG A 45 6.15 -0.59 5.58
N PHE A 46 5.17 0.08 5.00
CA PHE A 46 4.52 -0.33 3.75
C PHE A 46 5.55 -0.52 2.62
N ILE A 47 6.47 0.42 2.44
CA ILE A 47 7.49 0.36 1.38
C ILE A 47 8.51 -0.75 1.66
N THR A 48 8.91 -0.89 2.93
CA THR A 48 9.82 -1.97 3.34
C THR A 48 9.23 -3.33 3.00
N LEU A 49 7.92 -3.50 3.25
CA LEU A 49 7.21 -4.74 2.97
C LEU A 49 6.87 -4.95 1.50
N ASP A 50 6.60 -3.89 0.71
CA ASP A 50 6.39 -3.98 -0.74
C ASP A 50 7.60 -4.56 -1.46
N GLU A 51 8.80 -4.38 -0.90
CA GLU A 51 10.07 -4.85 -1.46
C GLU A 51 10.20 -4.48 -2.95
N LYS A 52 10.00 -3.20 -3.29
CA LYS A 52 10.00 -2.69 -4.68
C LYS A 52 9.01 -3.42 -5.62
N GLY A 53 7.97 -4.05 -5.06
CA GLY A 53 6.95 -4.80 -5.77
C GLY A 53 7.14 -6.30 -5.82
N TYR A 54 8.20 -6.84 -5.21
CA TYR A 54 8.39 -8.29 -5.14
C TYR A 54 7.40 -8.96 -4.19
N VAL A 55 6.87 -8.22 -3.21
CA VAL A 55 5.86 -8.74 -2.28
C VAL A 55 4.48 -8.18 -2.64
N TRP A 56 3.54 -9.10 -2.84
CA TRP A 56 2.18 -8.75 -3.21
C TRP A 56 1.40 -8.19 -2.01
N LYS A 57 0.38 -7.38 -2.32
CA LYS A 57 -0.27 -6.53 -1.31
C LYS A 57 -1.06 -7.30 -0.26
N ASP A 58 -1.51 -8.51 -0.57
CA ASP A 58 -2.10 -9.41 0.42
C ASP A 58 -1.15 -9.66 1.59
N LYS A 59 0.13 -9.98 1.31
CA LYS A 59 1.16 -10.22 2.34
C LYS A 59 1.57 -8.95 3.07
N VAL A 60 1.72 -7.84 2.35
CA VAL A 60 2.00 -6.53 2.95
C VAL A 60 0.91 -6.16 3.95
N TYR A 61 -0.36 -6.23 3.56
CA TYR A 61 -1.46 -5.83 4.43
C TYR A 61 -1.73 -6.81 5.56
N GLN A 62 -1.51 -8.12 5.37
CA GLN A 62 -1.56 -9.09 6.46
C GLN A 62 -0.59 -8.71 7.59
N GLN A 63 0.66 -8.39 7.24
CA GLN A 63 1.67 -7.99 8.23
C GLN A 63 1.38 -6.62 8.85
N LEU A 64 0.93 -5.63 8.06
CA LEU A 64 0.60 -4.30 8.62
C LEU A 64 -0.55 -4.35 9.63
N VAL A 65 -1.59 -5.14 9.34
CA VAL A 65 -2.72 -5.30 10.27
C VAL A 65 -2.27 -5.99 11.56
N GLU A 66 -1.41 -7.00 11.46
CA GLU A 66 -0.85 -7.72 12.61
C GLU A 66 0.07 -6.83 13.45
N GLU A 67 1.04 -6.14 12.82
CA GLU A 67 2.03 -5.31 13.51
C GLU A 67 1.39 -4.10 14.20
N PHE A 68 0.48 -3.41 13.50
CA PHE A 68 -0.10 -2.16 13.98
C PHE A 68 -1.46 -2.33 14.66
N HIS A 69 -1.96 -3.57 14.78
CA HIS A 69 -3.23 -3.87 15.44
C HIS A 69 -4.37 -2.98 14.93
N LEU A 70 -4.44 -2.80 13.60
CA LEU A 70 -5.35 -1.84 12.97
C LEU A 70 -6.81 -2.18 13.30
N ALA A 71 -7.49 -1.33 14.05
CA ALA A 71 -8.87 -1.56 14.48
C ALA A 71 -9.87 -1.16 13.40
N GLY A 72 -10.93 -1.97 13.23
CA GLY A 72 -12.05 -1.64 12.34
C GLY A 72 -11.76 -1.75 10.84
N ILE A 73 -10.59 -2.30 10.45
CA ILE A 73 -10.24 -2.59 9.07
C ILE A 73 -9.58 -3.97 8.97
N THR A 74 -9.90 -4.71 7.92
CA THR A 74 -9.25 -6.00 7.63
C THR A 74 -8.18 -5.84 6.55
N TRP A 75 -7.24 -6.77 6.48
CA TRP A 75 -6.24 -6.76 5.41
C TRP A 75 -6.88 -6.87 4.02
N GLN A 76 -8.03 -7.57 3.91
CA GLN A 76 -8.82 -7.63 2.68
C GLN A 76 -9.41 -6.26 2.32
N GLY A 77 -9.88 -5.50 3.32
CA GLY A 77 -10.36 -4.13 3.11
C GLY A 77 -9.26 -3.20 2.60
N LEU A 78 -8.05 -3.32 3.14
CA LEU A 78 -6.89 -2.56 2.65
C LEU A 78 -6.45 -3.00 1.25
N LEU A 79 -6.51 -4.30 0.96
CA LEU A 79 -6.22 -4.82 -0.39
C LEU A 79 -7.24 -4.33 -1.42
N GLN A 80 -8.52 -4.28 -1.04
CA GLN A 80 -9.57 -3.75 -1.90
C GLN A 80 -9.35 -2.26 -2.17
N ASP A 81 -9.07 -1.46 -1.15
CA ASP A 81 -8.72 -0.04 -1.32
C ASP A 81 -7.50 0.12 -2.24
N TYR A 82 -6.47 -0.73 -2.12
CA TYR A 82 -5.34 -0.71 -3.06
C TYR A 82 -5.78 -0.90 -4.51
N ILE A 83 -6.57 -1.93 -4.79
CA ILE A 83 -7.01 -2.25 -6.16
C ILE A 83 -7.85 -1.11 -6.75
N GLU A 84 -8.70 -0.49 -5.93
CA GLU A 84 -9.61 0.58 -6.37
C GLU A 84 -8.90 1.94 -6.49
N GLU A 85 -7.96 2.24 -5.60
CA GLU A 85 -7.45 3.61 -5.43
C GLU A 85 -6.04 3.84 -6.00
N PHE A 86 -5.26 2.78 -6.21
CA PHE A 86 -3.91 2.87 -6.76
C PHE A 86 -3.85 3.50 -8.17
N PRO A 87 -4.78 3.24 -9.11
CA PRO A 87 -4.77 3.88 -10.43
C PRO A 87 -4.82 5.42 -10.37
N TYR A 88 -5.42 6.00 -9.33
CA TYR A 88 -5.48 7.45 -9.11
C TYR A 88 -4.21 8.02 -8.46
N SER A 89 -3.25 7.16 -8.12
CA SER A 89 -1.96 7.54 -7.59
C SER A 89 -0.83 7.47 -8.61
N CYS A 90 -1.09 6.94 -9.80
CA CYS A 90 -0.14 6.89 -10.91
C CYS A 90 0.31 8.30 -11.31
N VAL A 91 1.62 8.54 -11.28
CA VAL A 91 2.29 9.78 -11.73
C VAL A 91 3.27 9.51 -12.86
#